data_AF-M2Q647-F1
#
_entry.id   AF-M2Q647-F1
#
_cell.length_a   1.000
_cell.length_b   1.000
_cell.length_c   1.000
_cell.angle_alpha   90.00
_cell.angle_beta   90.00
_cell.angle_gamma   90.00
#
_symmetry.space_group_name_H-M   'P 1'
#
loop_
_entity.id
_entity.type
_entity.pdbx_description
1 polymer ?
#
loop_
_entity_poly.entity_id
_entity_poly.type
_entity_poly.pdbx_seq_one_letter_code
_entity_poly.pdbx_strand_id
1 'polypeptide(L)'
;MVNTWPQLGSMDESVFGLYAPSYQSLGHKYSGQSLLKLDGFWAHCYPVECLAFNGTHLASGAHKELKVWALKSNGSWVMMANINPPRCSSYTTACDIIVTSLHWTSITSYPSVLVMTYMSHGIAAFEARTFRRIGGTSVQGQI
;
A
#
# COMPACT_ATOMS: atom_id res chain seq x y z
N MET A 1 8.18 -37.62 -19.41
CA MET A 1 7.28 -36.45 -19.39
C MET A 1 7.77 -35.53 -18.29
N VAL A 2 8.38 -34.41 -18.67
CA VAL A 2 8.97 -33.41 -17.76
C VAL A 2 8.04 -32.20 -17.80
N ASN A 3 7.51 -31.79 -16.65
CA ASN A 3 6.72 -30.57 -16.55
C ASN A 3 7.67 -29.39 -16.38
N THR A 4 7.68 -28.50 -17.36
CA THR A 4 8.39 -27.21 -17.34
C THR A 4 7.50 -26.15 -16.70
N TRP A 5 8.01 -25.50 -15.66
CA TRP A 5 7.44 -24.28 -15.09
C TRP A 5 7.79 -23.08 -16.00
N PRO A 6 6.87 -22.13 -16.27
CA PRO A 6 7.25 -20.91 -16.96
C PRO A 6 8.08 -20.01 -16.03
N GLN A 7 9.15 -19.47 -16.62
CA GLN A 7 10.14 -18.63 -15.98
C GLN A 7 9.53 -17.35 -15.41
N LEU A 8 9.87 -17.07 -14.16
CA LEU A 8 9.58 -15.81 -13.47
C LEU A 8 10.37 -14.70 -14.16
N GLY A 9 9.66 -13.82 -14.86
CA GLY A 9 10.24 -12.64 -15.48
C GLY A 9 10.83 -11.69 -14.43
N SER A 10 12.07 -11.29 -14.69
CA SER A 10 12.79 -10.12 -14.16
C SER A 10 11.89 -9.09 -13.48
N MET A 11 11.98 -9.00 -12.15
CA MET A 11 11.46 -7.85 -11.40
C MET A 11 12.37 -6.65 -11.64
N ASP A 12 11.81 -5.65 -12.31
CA ASP A 12 12.36 -4.29 -12.41
C ASP A 12 12.28 -3.64 -11.01
N GLU A 13 13.45 -3.44 -10.40
CA GLU A 13 13.61 -2.52 -9.29
C GLU A 13 13.49 -1.09 -9.82
N SER A 14 12.34 -0.46 -9.58
CA SER A 14 12.15 0.95 -9.88
C SER A 14 11.72 1.73 -8.64
N VAL A 15 12.71 2.49 -8.17
CA VAL A 15 12.71 3.56 -7.17
C VAL A 15 11.61 4.59 -7.43
N PHE A 16 10.89 4.94 -6.36
CA PHE A 16 10.06 6.12 -6.13
C PHE A 16 9.67 7.00 -7.33
N GLY A 17 8.42 6.86 -7.75
CA GLY A 17 7.70 7.86 -8.55
C GLY A 17 6.26 7.41 -8.74
N LEU A 18 5.28 8.23 -8.34
CA LEU A 18 3.87 7.99 -8.60
C LEU A 18 3.65 7.90 -10.13
N TYR A 19 3.60 6.69 -10.68
CA TYR A 19 3.17 6.43 -12.05
C TYR A 19 1.95 5.52 -12.01
N ALA A 20 0.79 6.07 -12.39
CA ALA A 20 -0.35 5.28 -12.83
C ALA A 20 -0.54 5.55 -14.33
N PRO A 21 0.06 4.75 -15.23
CA PRO A 21 -0.24 4.85 -16.65
C PRO A 21 -1.47 3.97 -16.95
N SER A 22 -2.58 4.60 -17.31
CA SER A 22 -3.64 3.92 -18.05
C SER A 22 -3.13 3.65 -19.47
N TYR A 23 -2.81 2.39 -19.79
CA TYR A 23 -2.51 1.98 -21.15
C TYR A 23 -3.81 1.82 -21.95
N GLN A 24 -4.02 2.71 -22.92
CA GLN A 24 -4.72 2.37 -24.16
C GLN A 24 -4.19 3.29 -25.28
N SER A 25 -3.43 2.70 -26.19
CA SER A 25 -3.10 3.32 -27.48
C SER A 25 -4.01 2.73 -28.55
N LEU A 26 -4.80 3.58 -29.22
CA LEU A 26 -4.58 3.85 -30.64
C LEU A 26 -5.41 5.07 -31.09
N GLY A 27 -4.69 6.16 -31.37
CA GLY A 27 -5.05 7.11 -32.42
C GLY A 27 -6.19 8.08 -32.19
N HIS A 28 -6.06 9.05 -31.28
CA HIS A 28 -6.67 10.38 -31.44
C HIS A 28 -5.83 11.43 -30.68
N LYS A 29 -5.63 12.61 -31.29
CA LYS A 29 -4.90 13.78 -30.78
C LYS A 29 -4.99 13.96 -29.25
N TYR A 30 -3.89 13.75 -28.53
CA TYR A 30 -3.75 14.26 -27.18
C TYR A 30 -3.43 15.77 -27.23
N SER A 31 -4.45 16.58 -27.48
CA SER A 31 -4.43 18.00 -27.10
C SER A 31 -5.05 18.12 -25.71
N GLY A 32 -4.38 17.52 -24.72
CA GLY A 32 -4.71 17.70 -23.31
C GLY A 32 -3.44 18.08 -22.59
N GLN A 33 -3.33 19.33 -22.17
CA GLN A 33 -2.29 19.73 -21.23
C GLN A 33 -2.57 18.99 -19.92
N SER A 34 -1.81 17.94 -19.63
CA SER A 34 -1.81 17.30 -18.32
C SER A 34 -1.20 18.29 -17.33
N LEU A 35 -2.05 19.04 -16.63
CA LEU A 35 -1.61 19.96 -15.60
C LEU A 35 -1.12 19.16 -14.38
N LEU A 36 0.19 19.18 -14.15
CA LEU A 36 0.77 18.62 -12.94
C LEU A 36 0.73 19.68 -11.83
N LYS A 37 -0.12 19.46 -10.83
CA LYS A 37 -0.14 20.26 -9.61
C LYS A 37 0.75 19.57 -8.57
N LEU A 38 1.83 20.23 -8.18
CA LEU A 38 2.64 19.81 -7.04
C LEU A 38 2.09 20.49 -5.78
N ASP A 39 1.74 19.68 -4.79
CA ASP A 39 1.33 20.13 -3.47
C ASP A 39 2.09 19.31 -2.42
N GLY A 40 2.43 19.92 -1.29
CA GLY A 40 3.37 19.34 -0.33
C GLY A 40 2.97 19.67 1.10
N PHE A 41 2.99 18.65 1.95
CA PHE A 41 2.77 18.79 3.39
C PHE A 41 3.50 17.67 4.15
N TRP A 42 3.71 17.89 5.44
CA TRP A 42 4.29 16.89 6.33
C TRP A 42 3.28 15.79 6.66
N ALA A 43 3.31 14.71 5.89
CA ALA A 43 2.39 13.59 6.06
C ALA A 43 2.82 12.63 7.20
N HIS A 44 4.13 12.47 7.43
CA HIS A 44 4.72 11.48 8.33
C HIS A 44 5.92 12.05 9.10
N CYS A 45 6.26 11.45 10.25
CA CYS A 45 7.49 11.78 10.99
C CYS A 45 8.72 11.01 10.47
N TYR A 46 8.51 10.03 9.59
CA TYR A 46 9.54 9.22 8.94
C TYR A 46 9.45 9.35 7.42
N PRO A 47 10.52 9.03 6.67
CA PRO A 47 10.45 8.89 5.22
C PRO A 47 9.38 7.91 4.81
N VAL A 48 8.61 8.25 3.77
CA VAL A 48 7.63 7.33 3.19
C VAL A 48 8.37 6.25 2.41
N GLU A 49 8.12 5.00 2.74
CA GLU A 49 8.82 3.83 2.17
C GLU A 49 7.92 3.07 1.19
N CYS A 50 6.60 3.15 1.38
CA CYS A 50 5.62 2.46 0.53
C CYS A 50 4.34 3.27 0.34
N LEU A 51 3.76 3.17 -0.86
CA LEU A 51 2.52 3.81 -1.25
C LEU A 51 1.65 2.81 -2.02
N ALA A 52 0.34 2.87 -1.81
CA ALA A 52 -0.62 2.10 -2.60
C ALA A 52 -1.85 2.94 -2.89
N PHE A 53 -2.27 3.04 -4.16
CA PHE A 53 -3.44 3.80 -4.58
C PHE A 53 -4.46 2.90 -5.28
N ASN A 54 -5.75 3.05 -4.97
CA ASN A 54 -6.83 2.26 -5.59
C ASN A 54 -7.83 3.10 -6.41
N GLY A 55 -7.47 4.32 -6.78
CA GLY A 55 -8.34 5.25 -7.50
C GLY A 55 -9.11 6.22 -6.59
N THR A 56 -9.38 5.84 -5.34
CA THR A 56 -10.12 6.69 -4.38
C THR A 56 -9.37 6.93 -3.08
N HIS A 57 -8.58 5.95 -2.65
CA HIS A 57 -7.80 5.96 -1.42
C HIS A 57 -6.32 5.75 -1.72
N LEU A 58 -5.49 6.52 -1.02
CA LEU A 58 -4.05 6.37 -0.96
C LEU A 58 -3.69 5.83 0.41
N ALA A 59 -2.97 4.72 0.49
CA ALA A 59 -2.31 4.27 1.71
C ALA A 59 -0.83 4.64 1.64
N SER A 60 -0.28 5.14 2.74
CA SER A 60 1.13 5.51 2.85
C SER A 60 1.75 4.93 4.12
N GLY A 61 2.87 4.21 3.93
CA GLY A 61 3.64 3.58 5.00
C GLY A 61 4.99 4.27 5.17
N ALA A 62 5.34 4.57 6.42
CA ALA A 62 6.59 5.24 6.78
C ALA A 62 7.08 4.70 8.13
N HIS A 63 8.10 3.85 8.12
CA HIS A 63 8.55 3.09 9.28
C HIS A 63 7.37 2.37 9.97
N LYS A 64 7.03 2.69 11.21
CA LYS A 64 5.86 2.12 11.92
C LYS A 64 4.52 2.77 11.58
N GLU A 65 4.53 3.91 10.89
CA GLU A 65 3.33 4.69 10.60
C GLU A 65 2.61 4.15 9.37
N LEU A 66 1.29 4.07 9.46
CA LEU A 66 0.43 3.78 8.33
C LEU A 66 -0.77 4.72 8.32
N LYS A 67 -0.89 5.51 7.25
CA LYS A 67 -1.98 6.47 7.07
C LYS A 67 -2.75 6.15 5.80
N VAL A 68 -4.06 6.36 5.83
CA VAL A 68 -4.92 6.26 4.66
C VAL A 68 -5.58 7.60 4.40
N TRP A 69 -5.58 8.00 3.14
CA TRP A 69 -6.05 9.29 2.64
C TRP A 69 -7.13 9.07 1.59
N ALA A 70 -8.12 9.94 1.54
CA ALA A 70 -9.11 10.00 0.46
C ALA A 70 -8.92 11.27 -0.37
N LEU A 71 -9.06 11.13 -1.69
CA LEU A 71 -9.07 12.26 -2.62
C LEU A 71 -10.48 12.85 -2.67
N LYS A 72 -10.63 14.12 -2.28
CA LYS A 72 -11.88 14.86 -2.41
C LYS A 72 -12.10 15.35 -3.84
N SER A 73 -13.36 15.66 -4.18
CA SER A 73 -13.74 16.19 -5.50
C SER A 73 -13.04 17.49 -5.88
N ASN A 74 -12.61 18.29 -4.89
CA ASN A 74 -11.83 19.51 -5.09
C ASN A 74 -10.31 19.25 -5.27
N GLY A 75 -9.89 17.99 -5.38
CA GLY A 75 -8.50 17.58 -5.54
C GLY A 75 -7.66 17.60 -4.24
N SER A 76 -8.26 17.89 -3.08
CA SER A 76 -7.56 17.87 -1.79
C SER A 76 -7.55 16.47 -1.18
N TRP A 77 -6.45 16.14 -0.50
CA TRP A 77 -6.32 14.89 0.27
C TRP A 77 -6.73 15.10 1.72
N VAL A 78 -7.49 14.15 2.28
CA VAL A 78 -7.86 14.15 3.69
C VAL A 78 -7.54 12.80 4.32
N MET A 79 -6.89 12.83 5.49
CA MET A 79 -6.59 11.62 6.25
C MET A 79 -7.90 10.98 6.76
N MET A 80 -8.14 9.74 6.34
CA MET A 80 -9.28 8.93 6.75
C MET A 80 -8.95 8.07 7.96
N ALA A 81 -7.73 7.56 8.03
CA ALA A 81 -7.29 6.70 9.12
C ALA A 81 -5.80 6.83 9.40
N ASN A 82 -5.45 6.68 10.68
CA ASN A 82 -4.10 6.38 11.16
C ASN A 82 -4.15 4.97 11.77
N ILE A 83 -3.64 3.98 11.04
CA ILE A 83 -3.72 2.57 11.43
C ILE A 83 -2.63 2.30 12.45
N ASN A 84 -3.03 1.85 13.64
CA ASN A 84 -2.10 1.49 14.70
C ASN A 84 -1.19 0.32 14.27
N PRO A 85 0.09 0.34 14.64
CA PRO A 85 0.99 -0.77 14.40
C PRO A 85 0.50 -2.07 15.08
N PRO A 86 0.91 -3.25 14.60
CA PRO A 86 0.60 -4.51 15.24
C PRO A 86 1.12 -4.54 16.68
N ARG A 87 0.46 -5.33 17.52
CA ARG A 87 0.93 -5.56 18.89
C ARG A 87 2.21 -6.39 18.84
N CYS A 88 3.19 -6.05 19.67
CA CYS A 88 4.34 -6.91 19.90
C CYS A 88 3.92 -8.18 20.65
N SER A 89 4.53 -9.30 20.30
CA SER A 89 4.49 -10.54 21.08
C SER A 89 5.81 -10.74 21.81
N SER A 90 5.90 -11.72 22.72
CA SER A 90 7.17 -12.08 23.37
C SER A 90 8.33 -12.33 22.39
N TYR A 91 8.02 -12.76 21.16
CA TYR A 91 9.01 -13.02 20.11
C TYR A 91 9.42 -11.77 19.32
N THR A 92 8.60 -10.72 19.33
CA THR A 92 8.83 -9.53 18.49
C THR A 92 9.05 -8.26 19.31
N THR A 93 9.05 -8.33 20.64
CA THR A 93 9.26 -7.16 21.52
C THR A 93 10.58 -6.43 21.26
N ALA A 94 11.62 -7.15 20.85
CA ALA A 94 12.93 -6.58 20.52
C ALA A 94 13.08 -6.19 19.04
N CYS A 95 12.05 -6.41 18.20
CA CYS A 95 12.09 -6.13 16.78
C CYS A 95 11.39 -4.82 16.45
N ASP A 96 11.96 -4.06 15.52
CA ASP A 96 11.30 -2.87 14.99
C ASP A 96 10.04 -3.23 14.21
N ILE A 97 9.02 -2.38 14.33
CA ILE A 97 7.80 -2.47 13.52
C ILE A 97 8.00 -1.58 12.31
N ILE A 98 8.28 -2.18 11.16
CA ILE A 98 8.49 -1.46 9.90
C ILE A 98 7.47 -1.95 8.88
N VAL A 99 6.68 -1.04 8.32
CA VAL A 99 5.79 -1.33 7.19
C VAL A 99 6.65 -1.52 5.95
N THR A 100 6.61 -2.71 5.36
CA THR A 100 7.47 -3.06 4.21
C THR A 100 6.72 -3.12 2.88
N SER A 101 5.40 -3.30 2.90
CA SER A 101 4.59 -3.33 1.68
C SER A 101 3.14 -2.97 1.98
N LEU A 102 2.49 -2.36 0.99
CA LEU A 102 1.07 -2.00 0.99
C LEU A 102 0.45 -2.42 -0.34
N HIS A 103 -0.73 -3.01 -0.30
CA HIS A 103 -1.43 -3.46 -1.49
C HIS A 103 -2.95 -3.38 -1.31
N TRP A 104 -3.64 -2.81 -2.30
CA TRP A 104 -5.09 -2.82 -2.36
C TRP A 104 -5.59 -4.02 -3.14
N THR A 105 -6.52 -4.77 -2.58
CA THR A 105 -7.15 -5.92 -3.22
C THR A 105 -8.65 -5.96 -2.95
N SER A 106 -9.32 -6.97 -3.50
CA SER A 106 -10.73 -7.27 -3.24
C SER A 106 -10.90 -8.76 -2.98
N ILE A 107 -11.85 -9.11 -2.12
CA ILE A 107 -12.28 -10.48 -1.84
C ILE A 107 -13.81 -10.52 -1.80
N THR A 108 -14.43 -11.69 -1.96
CA THR A 108 -15.89 -11.82 -2.13
C THR A 108 -16.71 -11.10 -1.06
N SER A 109 -16.26 -11.12 0.20
CA SER A 109 -16.95 -10.45 1.31
C SER A 109 -16.55 -8.98 1.51
N TYR A 110 -15.45 -8.53 0.90
CA TYR A 110 -14.89 -7.20 1.10
C TYR A 110 -14.40 -6.63 -0.24
N PRO A 111 -15.18 -5.72 -0.87
CA PRO A 111 -14.87 -5.21 -2.21
C PRO A 111 -13.61 -4.34 -2.26
N SER A 112 -13.09 -3.91 -1.10
CA SER A 112 -11.83 -3.18 -1.01
C SER A 112 -11.14 -3.49 0.32
N VAL A 113 -9.94 -4.05 0.21
CA VAL A 113 -9.10 -4.50 1.33
C VAL A 113 -7.72 -3.91 1.18
N LEU A 114 -7.22 -3.30 2.25
CA LEU A 114 -5.82 -2.93 2.38
C LEU A 114 -5.06 -4.09 3.02
N VAL A 115 -4.11 -4.67 2.29
CA VAL A 115 -3.15 -5.65 2.80
C VAL A 115 -1.83 -4.92 3.04
N MET A 116 -1.18 -5.24 4.16
CA MET A 116 0.12 -4.69 4.51
C MET A 116 1.01 -5.77 5.12
N THR A 117 2.31 -5.61 4.93
CA THR A 117 3.32 -6.45 5.55
C THR A 117 4.18 -5.63 6.50
N TYR A 118 4.54 -6.24 7.62
CA TYR A 118 5.43 -5.68 8.62
C TYR A 118 6.68 -6.54 8.75
N MET A 119 7.86 -5.92 8.77
CA MET A 119 9.11 -6.59 9.09
C MET A 119 8.98 -7.26 10.46
N SER A 120 9.23 -8.58 10.51
CA SER A 120 9.17 -9.40 11.72
C SER A 120 7.80 -9.51 12.43
N HIS A 121 6.75 -8.85 11.95
CA HIS A 121 5.43 -8.83 12.60
C HIS A 121 4.31 -9.44 11.74
N GLY A 122 4.63 -9.83 10.51
CA GLY A 122 3.75 -10.60 9.64
C GLY A 122 2.88 -9.74 8.72
N ILE A 123 1.66 -10.20 8.45
CA ILE A 123 0.75 -9.60 7.45
C ILE A 123 -0.57 -9.26 8.12
N ALA A 124 -1.16 -8.12 7.77
CA ALA A 124 -2.47 -7.71 8.22
C ALA A 124 -3.35 -7.25 7.06
N ALA A 125 -4.65 -7.50 7.18
CA ALA A 125 -5.67 -7.09 6.21
C ALA A 125 -6.76 -6.26 6.89
N PHE A 126 -7.14 -5.16 6.24
CA PHE A 126 -8.12 -4.20 6.75
C PHE A 126 -9.19 -3.92 5.71
N GLU A 127 -10.45 -3.84 6.14
CA GLU A 127 -11.55 -3.38 5.29
C GLU A 127 -11.40 -1.87 5.00
N ALA A 128 -11.43 -1.46 3.74
CA ALA A 128 -11.15 -0.08 3.34
C ALA A 128 -12.20 0.95 3.82
N ARG A 129 -13.43 0.53 4.14
CA ARG A 129 -14.50 1.45 4.57
C ARG A 129 -14.37 1.87 6.02
N THR A 130 -14.03 0.90 6.87
CA THR A 130 -14.03 1.06 8.33
C THR A 130 -12.61 1.09 8.89
N PHE A 131 -11.62 0.70 8.09
CA PHE A 131 -10.25 0.40 8.52
C PHE A 131 -10.22 -0.53 9.73
N ARG A 132 -11.20 -1.43 9.82
CA ARG A 132 -11.21 -2.50 10.81
C ARG A 132 -10.39 -3.67 10.27
N ARG A 133 -9.54 -4.23 11.14
CA ARG A 133 -8.79 -5.43 10.82
C ARG A 133 -9.76 -6.58 10.57
N ILE A 134 -9.63 -7.23 9.41
CA ILE A 134 -10.44 -8.38 9.01
C ILE A 134 -9.65 -9.69 9.08
N GLY A 135 -8.32 -9.62 9.11
CA GLY A 135 -7.47 -10.79 9.22
C GLY A 135 -5.98 -10.46 9.30
N GLY A 136 -5.18 -11.52 9.34
CA GLY A 136 -3.72 -11.43 9.31
C GLY A 136 -3.06 -12.62 9.99
N THR A 137 -1.76 -12.72 9.82
CA THR A 137 -0.91 -13.71 10.49
C THR A 137 0.32 -13.01 11.04
N SER A 138 0.83 -13.50 12.17
CA SER A 138 2.06 -13.01 12.79
C SER A 138 3.16 -14.05 12.61
N VAL A 139 4.41 -13.60 12.61
CA VAL A 139 5.56 -14.52 12.60
C VAL A 139 5.54 -15.32 13.91
N GLN A 140 5.41 -16.65 13.81
CA GLN A 140 5.51 -17.55 14.95
C GLN A 140 6.99 -17.91 15.15
N GLY A 141 7.47 -17.80 16.39
CA GLY A 141 8.85 -18.16 16.76
C GLY A 141 9.06 -19.67 16.76
N GLN A 142 9.26 -20.26 15.59
CA GLN A 142 9.96 -21.53 15.42
C GLN A 142 11.01 -21.34 14.34
N ILE A 143 12.26 -21.14 14.77
CA ILE A 143 13.46 -21.32 13.95
C ILE A 143 14.25 -22.46 14.59
#